data_AF-A0A9Q2FM21-F1
#
_entry.id   AF-A0A9Q2FM21-F1
#
_cell.length_a   1.000
_cell.length_b   1.000
_cell.length_c   1.000
_cell.angle_alpha   90.00
_cell.angle_beta   90.00
_cell.angle_gamma   90.00
#
_symmetry.space_group_name_H-M   'P 1'
#
loop_
_entity.id
_entity.type
_entity.pdbx_description
1 polymer ?
#
loop_
_entity_poly.entity_id
_entity_poly.type
_entity_poly.pdbx_seq_one_letter_code
_entity_poly.pdbx_strand_id
1 'polypeptide(L)' 'MLPGWEADINGTSIIPGTWDGLFERIPLPAGNSQIHFHFAPPGATLAWIATALGMILLVMGFRRRTHRT' A
#
# COMPACT_ATOMS: atom_id res chain seq x y z
N MET A 1 -14.47 0.20 -3.56
CA MET A 1 -13.03 0.46 -3.68
C MET A 1 -12.44 -0.54 -4.62
N LEU A 2 -11.74 -0.04 -5.63
CA LEU A 2 -10.83 -0.86 -6.43
C LEU A 2 -9.80 -1.52 -5.51
N PRO A 3 -9.38 -2.78 -5.77
CA PRO A 3 -8.42 -3.46 -4.92
C PRO A 3 -7.13 -2.66 -4.71
N GLY A 4 -6.73 -2.51 -3.45
CA GLY A 4 -5.54 -1.76 -3.06
C GLY A 4 -5.74 -0.25 -2.92
N TRP A 5 -6.92 0.29 -3.22
CA TRP A 5 -7.26 1.67 -2.91
C TRP A 5 -7.97 1.78 -1.57
N GLU A 6 -7.53 2.75 -0.78
CA GLU A 6 -8.16 3.18 0.47
C GLU A 6 -8.33 4.70 0.43
N ALA A 7 -9.34 5.21 1.15
CA ALA A 7 -9.57 6.64 1.27
C ALA A 7 -9.96 7.01 2.70
N ASP A 8 -9.55 8.19 3.11
CA ASP A 8 -9.98 8.82 4.35
C ASP A 8 -10.43 10.26 4.14
N ILE A 9 -11.38 10.69 4.97
CA ILE A 9 -11.89 12.06 5.02
C ILE A 9 -11.57 12.60 6.40
N ASN A 10 -10.77 13.67 6.45
CA ASN A 10 -10.31 14.28 7.70
C ASN A 10 -9.73 13.23 8.68
N GLY A 11 -8.99 12.23 8.16
CA GLY A 11 -8.37 11.16 8.95
C GLY A 11 -9.29 10.00 9.34
N THR A 12 -10.55 10.01 8.90
CA THR A 12 -11.48 8.88 9.12
C THR A 12 -11.60 8.04 7.85
N SER A 13 -11.25 6.76 7.93
CA SER A 13 -11.37 5.83 6.81
C SER A 13 -12.83 5.69 6.37
N ILE A 14 -13.05 5.68 5.05
CA ILE A 14 -14.38 5.56 4.47
C ILE A 14 -14.46 4.42 3.48
N ILE A 15 -15.66 3.85 3.36
CA ILE A 15 -16.01 2.91 2.30
C ILE A 15 -16.85 3.70 1.28
N PRO A 16 -16.34 3.99 0.07
CA PRO A 16 -17.08 4.65 -0.98
C PRO A 16 -18.29 3.80 -1.39
N GLY A 17 -19.40 4.47 -1.66
CA GLY A 17 -20.53 3.86 -2.37
C GLY A 17 -20.26 3.77 -3.87
N THR A 18 -21.22 3.25 -4.62
CA THR A 18 -21.22 3.29 -6.08
C THR A 18 -22.15 4.39 -6.60
N TRP A 19 -21.76 5.04 -7.69
CA TRP A 19 -22.57 5.99 -8.45
C TRP A 19 -22.70 5.49 -9.88
N ASP A 20 -23.95 5.29 -10.29
CA ASP A 20 -24.32 4.81 -11.63
C ASP A 20 -23.59 3.52 -12.05
N GLY A 21 -23.28 2.66 -11.07
CA GLY A 21 -22.63 1.36 -11.26
C GLY A 21 -21.17 1.39 -11.74
N LEU A 22 -20.64 2.56 -12.13
CA LEU A 22 -19.30 2.69 -12.70
C LEU A 22 -18.34 3.49 -11.80
N PHE A 23 -18.85 4.52 -11.14
CA PHE A 23 -18.03 5.45 -10.36
C PHE A 23 -18.12 5.14 -8.87
N GLU A 24 -17.06 5.50 -8.14
CA GLU A 24 -17.10 5.49 -6.69
C GLU A 24 -17.63 6.84 -6.18
N ARG A 25 -18.47 6.79 -5.15
CA ARG A 25 -19.10 7.96 -4.53
C ARG A 25 -18.65 8.09 -3.10
N ILE A 26 -18.08 9.23 -2.77
CA ILE A 26 -17.69 9.59 -1.41
C ILE A 26 -18.58 10.78 -0.98
N PRO A 27 -19.51 10.59 -0.03
CA PRO A 27 -20.29 11.70 0.49
C PRO A 27 -19.38 12.61 1.33
N LEU A 28 -19.39 13.90 1.02
CA LEU A 28 -18.62 14.90 1.76
C LEU A 28 -19.54 15.73 2.65
N PRO A 29 -19.15 16.02 3.91
CA PRO A 29 -19.85 17.00 4.72
C PRO A 29 -19.73 18.40 4.10
N ALA A 30 -20.72 19.24 4.35
CA ALA A 30 -20.68 20.63 3.90
C ALA A 30 -19.49 21.37 4.54
N GLY A 31 -18.81 22.21 3.76
CA GLY A 31 -17.62 22.94 4.18
C GLY A 31 -16.33 22.31 3.67
N ASN A 32 -15.25 22.46 4.44
CA ASN A 32 -13.92 21.99 4.05
C ASN A 32 -13.71 20.53 4.46
N SER A 33 -13.34 19.70 3.49
CA SER A 33 -12.93 18.31 3.72
C SER A 33 -11.57 18.08 3.07
N GLN A 34 -10.66 17.45 3.80
CA GLN A 34 -9.43 16.92 3.26
C GLN A 34 -9.64 15.44 2.95
N ILE A 35 -9.38 15.05 1.71
CA ILE A 35 -9.53 13.68 1.25
C ILE A 35 -8.14 13.16 0.90
N HIS A 36 -7.74 12.06 1.52
CA HIS A 36 -6.50 11.37 1.19
C HIS A 36 -6.83 10.04 0.55
N PHE A 37 -6.22 9.77 -0.61
CA PHE A 37 -6.30 8.48 -1.28
C PHE A 37 -4.97 7.77 -1.12
N HIS A 38 -5.02 6.56 -0.59
CA HIS A 38 -3.86 5.69 -0.44
C HIS A 38 -3.97 4.51 -1.40
N PHE A 39 -2.90 4.22 -2.12
CA PHE A 39 -2.83 3.04 -2.99
C PHE A 39 -1.71 2.11 -2.52
N ALA A 40 -2.11 0.93 -2.06
CA ALA A 40 -1.24 -0.18 -1.73
C ALA A 40 -1.61 -1.39 -2.61
N PRO A 41 -0.81 -1.71 -3.64
CA PRO A 41 -1.11 -2.83 -4.51
C PRO A 41 -1.22 -4.14 -3.70
N PRO A 42 -2.15 -5.04 -4.03
CA PRO A 42 -2.24 -6.34 -3.40
C PRO A 42 -0.89 -7.07 -3.45
N GLY A 43 -0.38 -7.50 -2.30
CA GLY A 43 0.90 -8.20 -2.21
C GLY A 43 2.15 -7.30 -2.11
N ALA A 44 2.02 -5.97 -2.09
CA ALA A 44 3.16 -5.06 -1.91
C ALA A 44 3.96 -5.37 -0.62
N THR A 45 3.27 -5.70 0.48
CA THR A 45 3.91 -6.11 1.74
C THR A 45 4.75 -7.38 1.57
N LEU A 46 4.25 -8.36 0.81
CA LEU A 46 5.00 -9.60 0.53
C LEU A 46 6.23 -9.33 -0.33
N ALA A 47 6.13 -8.44 -1.31
CA ALA A 47 7.26 -8.03 -2.14
C ALA A 47 8.39 -7.39 -1.30
N TRP A 48 8.03 -6.54 -0.33
CA TRP A 48 9.00 -5.96 0.60
C TRP A 48 9.67 -7.00 1.50
N ILE A 49 8.90 -7.98 2.01
CA ILE A 49 9.45 -9.09 2.79
C ILE A 49 10.43 -9.91 1.94
N ALA A 50 10.04 -10.27 0.71
CA ALA A 50 10.90 -11.03 -0.20
C ALA A 50 12.20 -10.27 -0.52
N THR A 51 12.11 -8.96 -0.72
CA THR A 51 13.28 -8.08 -0.95
C THR A 51 14.21 -8.09 0.25
N ALA A 52 13.68 -7.94 1.47
CA ALA A 52 14.47 -7.98 2.70
C ALA A 52 15.18 -9.33 2.87
N LEU A 53 14.48 -10.45 2.62
CA LEU A 53 15.07 -11.79 2.67
C LEU A 53 16.18 -11.96 1.62
N GLY A 54 15.95 -11.49 0.39
CA GLY A 54 16.96 -11.51 -0.67
C GLY A 54 18.22 -10.75 -0.30
N MET A 55 18.08 -9.57 0.32
CA MET A 55 19.22 -8.78 0.80
C MET A 55 20.00 -9.51 1.90
N ILE A 56 19.32 -10.13 2.86
CA ILE A 56 19.97 -10.91 3.92
C ILE A 56 20.80 -12.05 3.34
N LEU A 57 20.22 -12.83 2.42
CA LEU A 57 20.91 -13.95 1.76
C LEU A 57 22.13 -13.49 0.95
N LEU A 58 22.00 -12.36 0.26
CA LEU A 58 23.07 -11.77 -0.54
C LEU A 58 24.24 -11.32 0.35
N VAL A 59 23.97 -10.65 1.48
CA VAL A 59 24.99 -10.28 2.47
C VAL A 59 25.66 -11.51 3.07
N MET A 60 24.90 -12.55 3.44
CA MET A 60 25.46 -13.80 3.94
C MET A 60 26.37 -14.49 2.91
N GLY A 61 25.96 -14.47 1.64
CA GLY A 61 26.75 -14.98 0.51
C GLY A 61 28.08 -14.27 0.37
N PHE A 62 28.10 -12.94 0.42
CA PHE A 62 29.33 -12.15 0.36
C PHE A 62 30.26 -12.45 1.54
N ARG A 63 29.74 -12.48 2.78
CA ARG A 63 30.55 -12.78 3.98
C ARG A 63 31.21 -14.17 3.92
N ARG A 64 30.49 -15.17 3.42
CA ARG A 64 31.05 -16.53 3.24
C ARG A 64 32.17 -16.58 2.20
N ARG A 65 32.10 -15.75 1.16
CA ARG A 65 33.11 -15.70 0.10
C ARG A 65 34.40 -15.03 0.59
N THR A 66 34.29 -13.93 1.34
CA THR A 66 35.46 -13.23 1.90
C THR A 66 36.20 -14.03 2.97
N HIS A 67 35.53 -14.92 3.71
CA HIS A 67 36.19 -15.79 4.70
C HIS A 67 36.92 -17.02 4.11
N ARG A 68 36.80 -17.27 2.80
CA ARG A 68 37.43 -18.43 2.11
C ARG A 68 38.68 -18.07 1.31
N THR A 69 39.06 -16.80 1.26
CA THR A 69 40.29 -16.27 0.64
C THR A 69 41.25 -15.85 1.73
#